data_AF-A0A1I5VI11-F1
#
_entry.id   AF-A0A1I5VI11-F1
#
_cell.length_a   1.000
_cell.length_b   1.000
_cell.length_c   1.000
_cell.angle_alpha   90.00
_cell.angle_beta   90.00
_cell.angle_gamma   90.00
#
_symmetry.space_group_name_H-M   'P 1'
#
loop_
_entity.id
_entity.type
_entity.pdbx_description
1 polymer ?
#
loop_
_entity_poly.entity_id
_entity_poly.type
_entity_poly.pdbx_seq_one_letter_code
_entity_poly.pdbx_strand_id
1 'polypeptide(L)'
;MTAVLLFATVIVPIVLGVVELIKRSTSETLNKNFIPLIAFAVGIFIGFAGQIMKYTLDSLDGDFGKFLLLEDELVQLLIPKNLINLHLDEGDIVEIIKINETYKITLLQGETDDATEKVSSLLEKLRNNK
;
A
#
# COMPACT_ATOMS: atom_id res chain seq x y z
N MET A 1 14.61 23.57 -9.42
CA MET A 1 14.24 23.50 -10.86
C MET A 1 15.00 22.40 -11.59
N THR A 2 16.33 22.32 -11.46
CA THR A 2 17.17 21.27 -12.06
C THR A 2 16.77 19.84 -11.65
N ALA A 3 16.43 19.61 -10.38
CA ALA A 3 15.97 18.30 -9.91
C ALA A 3 14.72 17.80 -10.66
N VAL A 4 13.74 18.68 -10.91
CA VAL A 4 12.50 18.35 -11.64
C VAL A 4 12.81 17.97 -13.09
N LEU A 5 13.74 18.67 -13.74
CA LEU A 5 14.19 18.37 -15.11
C LEU A 5 14.92 17.02 -15.19
N LEU A 6 15.73 16.69 -14.18
CA LEU A 6 16.39 15.38 -14.07
C LEU A 6 15.37 14.25 -13.97
N PHE A 7 14.34 14.40 -13.12
CA PHE A 7 13.26 13.41 -13.02
C PHE A 7 12.47 13.28 -14.33
N ALA A 8 12.09 14.40 -14.95
CA ALA A 8 11.36 14.38 -16.22
C ALA A 8 12.16 13.66 -17.32
N THR A 9 13.46 13.89 -17.41
CA THR A 9 14.33 13.25 -18.43
C THR A 9 14.40 11.73 -18.26
N VAL A 10 14.34 11.24 -17.02
CA VAL A 10 14.34 9.80 -16.73
C VAL A 10 12.96 9.18 -16.97
N ILE A 11 11.89 9.86 -16.57
CA ILE A 11 10.52 9.32 -16.61
C ILE A 11 9.94 9.35 -18.03
N VAL A 12 10.21 10.39 -18.82
CA VAL A 12 9.68 10.56 -20.19
C VAL A 12 9.92 9.34 -21.10
N PRO A 13 11.15 8.80 -21.26
CA PRO A 13 11.38 7.65 -22.14
C PRO A 13 10.67 6.38 -21.65
N ILE A 14 10.52 6.20 -20.33
CA ILE A 14 9.81 5.06 -19.73
C ILE A 14 8.32 5.15 -20.08
N VAL A 15 7.71 6.32 -19.84
CA VAL A 15 6.29 6.55 -20.15
C VAL A 15 6.04 6.40 -21.66
N LEU A 16 6.95 6.93 -22.50
CA LEU A 16 6.83 6.80 -23.96
C LEU A 16 6.87 5.32 -24.40
N GLY A 17 7.79 4.53 -23.85
CA GLY A 17 7.90 3.10 -24.14
C GLY A 17 6.65 2.30 -23.73
N VAL A 18 6.09 2.58 -22.55
CA VAL A 18 4.84 1.95 -22.09
C VAL A 18 3.67 2.33 -23.01
N VAL A 19 3.54 3.61 -23.37
CA VAL A 19 2.49 4.09 -24.26
C VAL A 19 2.60 3.45 -25.65
N GLU A 20 3.82 3.29 -26.17
CA GLU A 20 4.06 2.67 -27.47
C GLU A 20 3.77 1.16 -27.46
N LEU A 21 4.07 0.47 -26.35
CA LEU A 21 3.66 -0.92 -26.14
C LEU A 21 2.13 -1.08 -26.10
N ILE A 22 1.42 -0.20 -25.37
CA ILE A 22 -0.05 -0.20 -25.31
C ILE A 22 -0.62 0.06 -26.71
N LYS A 23 -0.10 1.06 -27.42
CA LYS A 23 -0.50 1.37 -28.81
C LYS A 23 -0.34 0.15 -29.70
N ARG A 24 0.82 -0.52 -29.65
CA ARG A 24 1.09 -1.69 -30.49
C ARG A 24 0.19 -2.88 -30.15
N SER A 25 -0.10 -3.10 -28.87
CA SER A 25 -0.98 -4.18 -28.38
C SER A 25 -2.45 -3.96 -28.76
N THR A 26 -2.92 -2.71 -28.75
CA THR A 26 -4.34 -2.36 -28.97
C THR A 26 -4.70 -1.97 -30.41
N SER A 27 -3.70 -1.72 -31.27
CA SER A 27 -3.91 -1.25 -32.66
C SER A 27 -4.37 -2.34 -33.65
N GLU A 28 -4.47 -3.60 -33.26
CA GLU A 28 -4.82 -4.70 -34.17
C GLU A 28 -6.34 -4.78 -34.46
N THR A 29 -7.20 -4.11 -33.67
CA THR A 29 -8.66 -4.22 -33.79
C THR A 29 -9.44 -2.89 -33.72
N LEU A 30 -8.78 -1.75 -33.46
CA LEU A 30 -9.45 -0.47 -33.15
C LEU A 30 -8.92 0.74 -33.94
N ASN A 31 -9.81 1.70 -34.22
CA ASN A 31 -9.49 2.96 -34.89
C ASN A 31 -8.51 3.80 -34.05
N LYS A 32 -7.43 4.30 -34.67
CA LYS A 32 -6.29 4.98 -34.04
C LYS A 32 -6.66 6.23 -33.24
N ASN A 33 -7.84 6.83 -33.47
CA ASN A 33 -8.31 7.99 -32.71
C ASN A 33 -8.67 7.67 -31.25
N PHE A 34 -8.89 6.39 -30.88
CA PHE A 34 -9.20 6.00 -29.49
C PHE A 34 -7.97 5.72 -28.64
N ILE A 35 -6.78 5.67 -29.24
CA ILE A 35 -5.51 5.42 -28.55
C ILE A 35 -5.27 6.38 -27.36
N PRO A 36 -5.47 7.71 -27.48
CA PRO A 36 -5.28 8.62 -26.35
C PRO A 36 -6.27 8.35 -25.21
N LEU A 37 -7.51 7.99 -25.56
CA LEU A 37 -8.56 7.70 -24.59
C LEU A 37 -8.30 6.41 -23.83
N ILE A 38 -7.80 5.36 -24.51
CA ILE A 38 -7.42 4.09 -23.89
C ILE A 38 -6.19 4.29 -22.99
N ALA A 39 -5.17 5.02 -23.43
CA ALA A 39 -4.01 5.31 -22.58
C ALA A 39 -4.40 6.08 -21.31
N PHE A 40 -5.33 7.03 -21.43
CA PHE A 40 -5.90 7.74 -20.29
C PHE A 40 -6.68 6.81 -19.36
N ALA A 41 -7.55 5.95 -19.92
CA ALA A 41 -8.32 4.99 -19.15
C ALA A 41 -7.44 3.96 -18.44
N VAL A 42 -6.37 3.48 -19.08
CA VAL A 42 -5.37 2.57 -18.48
C VAL A 42 -4.61 3.27 -17.36
N GLY A 43 -4.20 4.53 -17.55
CA GLY A 43 -3.56 5.32 -16.50
C GLY A 43 -4.46 5.51 -15.27
N ILE A 44 -5.74 5.83 -15.49
CA ILE A 44 -6.75 5.90 -14.42
C ILE A 44 -6.90 4.54 -13.75
N PHE A 45 -7.06 3.46 -14.54
CA PHE A 45 -7.28 2.11 -14.02
C PHE A 45 -6.11 1.62 -13.16
N ILE A 46 -4.86 1.86 -13.59
CA ILE A 46 -3.66 1.54 -12.80
C ILE A 46 -3.62 2.36 -11.51
N GLY A 47 -3.97 3.65 -11.57
CA GLY A 47 -4.06 4.51 -10.40
C GLY A 47 -5.10 4.02 -9.37
N PHE A 48 -6.27 3.58 -9.84
CA PHE A 48 -7.31 2.99 -8.99
C PHE A 48 -6.92 1.61 -8.44
N ALA A 49 -6.33 0.74 -9.28
CA ALA A 49 -5.90 -0.60 -8.86
C ALA A 49 -4.77 -0.57 -7.81
N GLY A 50 -4.02 0.53 -7.73
CA GLY A 50 -2.98 0.74 -6.74
C GLY A 50 -3.46 1.24 -5.38
N GLN A 51 -4.78 1.42 -5.17
CA GLN A 51 -5.29 1.79 -3.84
C GLN A 51 -5.02 0.67 -2.84
N ILE A 52 -4.14 0.95 -1.87
CA ILE A 52 -3.86 0.05 -0.76
C ILE A 52 -5.02 0.17 0.23
N MET A 53 -5.74 -0.94 0.44
CA MET A 53 -6.88 -0.97 1.36
C MET A 53 -6.40 -1.09 2.81
N LYS A 54 -6.96 -0.24 3.67
CA LYS A 54 -6.67 -0.19 5.10
C LYS A 54 -7.77 -0.91 5.85
N TYR A 55 -7.37 -1.72 6.82
CA TYR A 55 -8.28 -2.48 7.65
C TYR A 55 -8.02 -2.16 9.12
N THR A 56 -9.05 -2.19 9.95
CA THR A 56 -8.91 -2.19 11.41
C THR A 56 -9.13 -3.60 11.93
N LEU A 57 -8.33 -4.03 12.90
CA LEU A 57 -8.55 -5.28 13.61
C LEU A 57 -9.67 -5.07 14.64
N ASP A 58 -10.85 -5.62 14.37
CA ASP A 58 -12.03 -5.46 15.24
C ASP A 58 -12.00 -6.45 16.41
N SER A 59 -11.68 -7.72 16.16
CA SER A 59 -11.59 -8.75 17.20
C SER A 59 -10.66 -9.88 16.78
N LEU A 60 -9.93 -10.45 17.73
CA LEU A 60 -8.98 -11.55 17.50
C LEU A 60 -9.47 -12.87 18.14
N ASP A 61 -10.69 -13.28 17.77
CA ASP A 61 -11.35 -14.45 18.33
C ASP A 61 -10.77 -15.78 17.83
N GLY A 62 -10.20 -16.55 18.77
CA GLY A 62 -9.88 -17.98 18.59
C GLY A 62 -8.95 -18.26 17.41
N ASP A 63 -9.53 -18.67 16.27
CA ASP A 63 -8.85 -19.19 15.08
C ASP A 63 -8.71 -18.15 13.95
N PHE A 64 -9.43 -17.02 14.01
CA PHE A 64 -9.43 -15.98 12.97
C PHE A 64 -9.32 -14.56 13.55
N GLY A 65 -8.58 -13.68 12.89
CA GLY A 65 -8.66 -12.24 13.09
C GLY A 65 -9.74 -11.66 12.18
N LYS A 66 -10.65 -10.86 12.76
CA LYS A 66 -11.70 -10.15 12.04
C LYS A 66 -11.22 -8.74 11.71
N PHE A 67 -11.00 -8.48 10.43
CA PHE A 67 -10.54 -7.19 9.92
C PHE A 67 -11.68 -6.45 9.23
N LEU A 68 -12.00 -5.24 9.67
CA LEU A 68 -13.00 -4.37 9.04
C LEU A 68 -12.32 -3.41 8.08
N LEU A 69 -12.83 -3.28 6.86
CA LEU A 69 -12.34 -2.28 5.91
C LEU A 69 -12.68 -0.87 6.40
N LEU A 70 -11.68 0.02 6.44
CA LEU A 70 -11.83 1.37 6.99
C LEU A 70 -12.75 2.27 6.14
N GLU A 71 -12.79 2.05 4.82
CA GLU A 71 -13.65 2.83 3.91
C GLU A 71 -15.09 2.30 3.87
N ASP A 72 -15.32 1.05 4.27
CA ASP A 72 -16.64 0.42 4.27
C ASP A 72 -16.69 -0.72 5.32
N GLU A 73 -17.18 -0.39 6.52
CA GLU A 73 -17.26 -1.30 7.68
C GLU A 73 -18.15 -2.53 7.43
N LEU A 74 -18.91 -2.57 6.33
CA LEU A 74 -19.67 -3.76 5.92
C LEU A 74 -18.77 -4.87 5.36
N VAL A 75 -17.56 -4.51 4.91
CA VAL A 75 -16.59 -5.46 4.33
C VAL A 75 -15.71 -6.02 5.44
N GLN A 76 -15.98 -7.28 5.80
CA GLN A 76 -15.22 -8.05 6.78
C GLN A 76 -14.27 -9.04 6.10
N LEU A 77 -13.01 -9.01 6.49
CA LEU A 77 -12.00 -9.97 6.08
C LEU A 77 -11.59 -10.84 7.27
N LEU A 78 -11.82 -12.15 7.15
CA LEU A 78 -11.43 -13.14 8.15
C LEU A 78 -10.09 -13.75 7.73
N ILE A 79 -9.06 -13.58 8.56
CA ILE A 79 -7.73 -14.16 8.31
C ILE A 79 -7.42 -15.17 9.42
N PRO A 80 -7.07 -16.42 9.08
CA PRO A 80 -6.67 -17.42 10.08
C PRO A 80 -5.42 -16.97 10.86
N LYS A 81 -5.38 -17.21 12.18
CA LYS A 81 -4.23 -16.84 13.04
C LYS A 81 -2.90 -17.43 12.60
N ASN A 82 -2.90 -18.60 11.97
CA ASN A 82 -1.66 -19.23 11.47
C ASN A 82 -0.96 -18.42 10.37
N LEU A 83 -1.67 -17.47 9.73
CA LEU A 83 -1.12 -16.53 8.75
C LEU A 83 -0.78 -15.17 9.36
N ILE A 84 -1.22 -14.92 10.60
CA ILE A 84 -0.94 -13.70 11.37
C ILE A 84 0.34 -13.93 12.18
N ASN A 85 1.49 -13.64 11.55
CA ASN A 85 2.80 -13.81 12.17
C ASN A 85 3.24 -12.56 12.99
N LEU A 86 2.30 -11.69 13.35
CA LEU A 86 2.53 -10.42 14.04
C LEU A 86 1.66 -10.36 15.32
N HIS A 87 2.19 -9.79 16.40
CA HIS A 87 1.37 -9.40 17.55
C HIS A 87 0.54 -8.19 17.10
N LEU A 88 -0.78 -8.35 17.03
CA LEU A 88 -1.73 -7.29 16.71
C LEU A 88 -2.71 -7.20 17.88
N ASP A 89 -2.93 -5.98 18.38
CA ASP A 89 -3.91 -5.72 19.42
C ASP A 89 -5.24 -5.25 18.78
N GLU A 90 -6.35 -5.49 19.48
CA GLU A 90 -7.67 -5.06 19.03
C GLU A 90 -7.71 -3.52 18.87
N GLY A 91 -8.14 -3.07 17.70
CA GLY A 91 -8.16 -1.66 17.31
C GLY A 91 -7.01 -1.22 16.40
N ASP A 92 -6.04 -2.08 16.10
CA ASP A 92 -4.91 -1.76 15.25
C ASP A 92 -5.29 -1.61 13.76
N ILE A 93 -4.76 -0.57 13.11
CA ILE A 93 -4.92 -0.35 11.67
C ILE A 93 -3.79 -1.05 10.92
N VAL A 94 -4.16 -1.94 10.00
CA VAL A 94 -3.24 -2.73 9.19
C VAL A 94 -3.51 -2.55 7.69
N GLU A 95 -2.45 -2.63 6.91
CA GLU A 95 -2.54 -2.82 5.46
C GLU A 95 -2.44 -4.31 5.15
N ILE A 96 -3.44 -4.83 4.46
CA ILE A 96 -3.49 -6.25 4.10
C ILE A 96 -3.36 -6.37 2.59
N ILE A 97 -2.26 -6.99 2.15
CA ILE A 97 -2.01 -7.27 0.74
C ILE A 97 -2.10 -8.78 0.53
N LYS A 98 -3.02 -9.21 -0.33
CA LYS A 98 -3.13 -10.61 -0.75
C LYS A 98 -2.16 -10.88 -1.90
N ILE A 99 -1.15 -11.72 -1.66
CA ILE A 99 -0.20 -12.18 -2.69
C ILE A 99 -0.42 -13.68 -2.86
N ASN A 100 -1.12 -14.06 -3.94
CA ASN A 100 -1.53 -15.44 -4.22
C ASN A 100 -2.35 -16.05 -3.07
N GLU A 101 -1.70 -16.84 -2.20
CA GLU A 101 -2.29 -17.55 -1.04
C GLU A 101 -1.75 -17.07 0.31
N THR A 102 -0.88 -16.05 0.32
CA THR A 102 -0.30 -15.48 1.54
C THR A 102 -0.84 -14.08 1.79
N TYR A 103 -1.23 -13.81 3.04
CA TYR A 103 -1.63 -12.47 3.48
C TYR A 103 -0.40 -11.79 4.06
N LYS A 104 0.05 -10.71 3.41
CA LYS A 104 1.06 -9.83 3.98
C LYS A 104 0.33 -8.74 4.76
N ILE A 105 0.31 -8.89 6.08
CA ILE A 105 -0.25 -7.91 7.00
C ILE A 105 0.89 -6.99 7.44
N THR A 106 0.77 -5.70 7.14
CA THR A 106 1.71 -4.67 7.59
C THR A 106 0.95 -3.80 8.58
N LEU A 107 1.39 -3.79 9.84
CA LEU A 107 0.85 -2.86 10.83
C LEU A 107 1.22 -1.44 10.40
N LEU A 108 0.21 -0.57 10.29
CA LEU A 108 0.41 0.82 9.96
C LEU A 108 0.78 1.61 11.23
N GLN A 109 1.79 1.13 11.96
CA GLN A 109 2.39 1.88 13.06
C GLN A 109 3.31 2.94 12.44
N GLY A 110 2.73 4.09 12.13
CA GLY A 110 3.45 5.22 11.57
C GLY A 110 4.48 5.86 12.51
N GLU A 111 4.58 5.52 13.80
CA GLU A 111 5.38 6.32 14.74
C GLU A 111 5.95 5.54 15.97
N THR A 112 6.36 4.27 15.85
CA THR A 112 6.85 3.51 17.02
C THR A 112 8.38 3.37 17.13
N ASP A 113 9.13 3.77 16.11
CA ASP A 113 10.59 3.84 16.22
C ASP A 113 11.06 5.11 16.93
N ASP A 114 10.43 6.26 16.68
CA ASP A 114 10.81 7.57 17.25
C ASP A 114 10.45 7.70 18.74
N ALA A 115 9.36 7.05 19.17
CA ALA A 115 8.94 7.00 20.56
C ALA A 115 9.87 6.12 21.41
N THR A 116 10.36 5.02 20.86
CA THR A 116 11.29 4.11 21.56
C THR A 116 12.64 4.79 21.77
N GLU A 117 13.15 5.54 20.80
CA GLU A 117 14.39 6.31 20.90
C GLU A 117 14.29 7.49 21.91
N LYS A 118 13.13 8.16 21.97
CA LYS A 118 12.86 9.19 22.98
C LYS A 118 12.78 8.62 24.39
N VAL A 119 12.13 7.47 24.57
CA VAL A 119 12.06 6.80 25.88
C VAL A 119 13.45 6.33 26.34
N SER A 120 14.25 5.73 25.45
CA SER A 120 15.61 5.30 25.80
C SER A 120 16.53 6.47 26.14
N SER A 121 16.47 7.58 25.38
CA SER A 121 17.29 8.76 25.64
C SER A 121 16.89 9.50 26.93
N LEU A 122 15.62 9.45 27.34
CA LEU A 122 15.16 9.99 28.62
C LEU A 122 15.57 9.09 29.80
N LEU A 123 15.47 7.76 29.66
CA LEU A 123 15.96 6.81 30.66
C LEU A 123 17.48 6.93 30.87
N GLU A 124 18.24 7.14 29.80
CA GLU A 124 19.69 7.32 29.89
C GLU A 124 20.08 8.62 30.60
N LYS A 125 19.38 9.73 30.32
CA LYS A 125 19.58 11.00 31.02
C LYS A 125 19.25 10.94 32.52
N LEU A 126 18.23 10.17 32.91
CA LEU A 126 17.88 9.97 34.31
C LEU A 126 18.88 9.06 35.05
N ARG A 127 19.41 8.05 34.37
CA ARG A 127 20.43 7.13 34.93
C ARG A 127 21.78 7.80 35.14
N ASN A 128 22.15 8.73 34.27
CA ASN A 128 23.47 9.38 34.26
C ASN A 128 23.52 10.69 35.07
N ASN A 129 22.45 11.03 35.79
CA ASN A 129 22.37 12.19 36.66
C ASN A 129 22.35 11.75 38.14
N LYS A 130 23.47 11.16 38.56
CA LYS A 130 23.76 10.84 39.96
C LYS A 130 25.16 11.33 40.32
#